data_AF-A0A0D3F9X7-F1
#
_entry.id   AF-A0A0D3F9X7-F1
#
_cell.length_a   1.000
_cell.length_b   1.000
_cell.length_c   1.000
_cell.angle_alpha   90.00
_cell.angle_beta   90.00
_cell.angle_gamma   90.00
#
_symmetry.space_group_name_H-M   'P 1'
#
loop_
_entity.id
_entity.type
_entity.pdbx_description
1 polymer ?
#
loop_
_entity_poly.entity_id
_entity_poly.type
_entity_poly.pdbx_seq_one_letter_code
_entity_poly.pdbx_strand_id
1 'polypeptide(L)'
;MRPNEIHSLTQQIMYCYAVNGRSTNPAHLWLTGCNGEMATHLQWIPGYDKWMIEKEAKSYLEAFEDRKENLVYLTADAETVLDDLDMSKIYIIGGLVDRNRWKGITLKKAVDQGIQCAKLPIGNYLKMSSSQVLTVNQVFEIMLKFVETRDWKTSFFHVIPQRKRGEAEAGNDGVDISMNNVDAAEGAENQGDLTKVFDEDVDDDDVVDEELQEEDTDMAKKKQCIRHENGEAEDASTRPAEDHSPGAAAETTTPTGGALPQAEQSKESNGADD
;
A
#
# COMPACT_ATOMS: atom_id res chain seq x y z
N MET A 1 1.66 8.45 0.78
CA MET A 1 0.25 8.63 0.40
C MET A 1 -0.33 9.72 1.28
N ARG A 2 -1.29 10.49 0.79
CA ARG A 2 -2.12 11.43 1.57
C ARG A 2 -3.08 10.62 2.49
N PRO A 3 -3.62 11.17 3.60
CA PRO A 3 -4.48 10.40 4.51
C PRO A 3 -5.76 9.84 3.84
N ASN A 4 -6.31 10.52 2.83
CA ASN A 4 -7.43 10.02 2.03
C ASN A 4 -7.02 8.87 1.07
N GLU A 5 -5.82 8.92 0.48
CA GLU A 5 -5.24 7.81 -0.29
C GLU A 5 -5.03 6.57 0.60
N ILE A 6 -4.59 6.77 1.85
CA ILE A 6 -4.47 5.72 2.87
C ILE A 6 -5.83 5.12 3.24
N HIS A 7 -6.85 5.96 3.46
CA HIS A 7 -8.21 5.48 3.70
C HIS A 7 -8.75 4.67 2.50
N SER A 8 -8.60 5.16 1.27
CA SER A 8 -9.01 4.44 0.07
C SER A 8 -8.32 3.08 -0.06
N LEU A 9 -6.99 3.01 0.17
CA LEU A 9 -6.27 1.74 0.17
C LEU A 9 -6.78 0.78 1.26
N THR A 10 -7.14 1.30 2.44
CA THR A 10 -7.72 0.51 3.54
C THR A 10 -9.03 -0.14 3.11
N GLN A 11 -9.93 0.62 2.46
CA GLN A 11 -11.18 0.11 1.89
C GLN A 11 -10.94 -0.93 0.78
N GLN A 12 -9.95 -0.69 -0.11
CA GLN A 12 -9.60 -1.63 -1.17
C GLN A 12 -9.06 -2.96 -0.61
N ILE A 13 -8.29 -2.92 0.48
CA ILE A 13 -7.81 -4.13 1.18
C ILE A 13 -8.96 -4.88 1.86
N MET A 14 -9.92 -4.17 2.48
CA MET A 14 -11.17 -4.76 2.99
C MET A 14 -11.97 -5.44 1.87
N TYR A 15 -12.10 -4.80 0.71
CA TYR A 15 -12.76 -5.37 -0.45
C TYR A 15 -12.05 -6.65 -0.92
N CYS A 16 -10.72 -6.64 -1.05
CA CYS A 16 -9.92 -7.82 -1.43
C CYS A 16 -10.20 -9.01 -0.49
N TYR A 17 -10.13 -8.80 0.83
CA TYR A 17 -10.44 -9.86 1.80
C TYR A 17 -11.88 -10.38 1.65
N ALA A 18 -12.85 -9.48 1.46
CA ALA A 18 -14.27 -9.82 1.35
C ALA A 18 -14.62 -10.58 0.06
N VAL A 19 -14.00 -10.27 -1.10
CA VAL A 19 -14.19 -11.08 -2.32
C VAL A 19 -13.42 -12.39 -2.27
N ASN A 20 -12.23 -12.41 -1.67
CA ASN A 20 -11.44 -13.64 -1.52
C ASN A 20 -12.20 -14.70 -0.70
N GLY A 21 -12.79 -14.29 0.42
CA GLY A 21 -13.63 -15.16 1.26
C GLY A 21 -14.95 -15.60 0.63
N ARG A 22 -15.32 -15.09 -0.55
CA ARG A 22 -16.49 -15.50 -1.33
C ARG A 22 -16.16 -16.22 -2.63
N SER A 23 -14.89 -16.25 -3.06
CA SER A 23 -14.50 -16.93 -4.30
C SER A 23 -14.60 -18.45 -4.15
N THR A 24 -14.89 -19.13 -5.26
CA THR A 24 -14.82 -20.59 -5.35
C THR A 24 -13.40 -21.14 -5.24
N ASN A 25 -12.40 -20.29 -5.54
CA ASN A 25 -10.98 -20.63 -5.50
C ASN A 25 -10.19 -19.50 -4.80
N PRO A 26 -10.30 -19.36 -3.46
CA PRO A 26 -9.64 -18.28 -2.73
C PRO A 26 -8.11 -18.28 -2.91
N ALA A 27 -7.55 -17.12 -3.21
CA ALA A 27 -6.11 -16.92 -3.25
C ALA A 27 -5.52 -16.91 -1.83
N HIS A 28 -4.27 -17.35 -1.71
CA HIS A 28 -3.49 -17.15 -0.49
C HIS A 28 -3.04 -15.68 -0.42
N LEU A 29 -3.88 -14.82 0.17
CA LEU A 29 -3.63 -13.38 0.26
C LEU A 29 -2.61 -13.06 1.37
N TRP A 30 -1.62 -12.23 1.02
CA TRP A 30 -0.58 -11.73 1.92
C TRP A 30 -0.59 -10.19 1.92
N LEU A 31 -0.54 -9.60 3.10
CA LEU A 31 -0.26 -8.17 3.29
C LEU A 31 1.18 -8.02 3.79
N THR A 32 2.06 -7.43 2.97
CA THR A 32 3.50 -7.27 3.29
C THR A 32 3.90 -5.80 3.28
N GLY A 33 4.95 -5.46 4.04
CA GLY A 33 5.41 -4.08 4.21
C GLY A 33 4.46 -3.23 5.05
N CYS A 34 3.55 -3.85 5.80
CA CYS A 34 2.55 -3.15 6.62
C CYS A 34 3.21 -2.55 7.87
N ASN A 35 3.69 -1.32 7.75
CA ASN A 35 4.30 -0.54 8.82
C ASN A 35 3.76 0.90 8.89
N GLY A 36 4.15 1.64 9.92
CA GLY A 36 3.76 3.05 10.12
C GLY A 36 2.24 3.27 10.14
N GLU A 37 1.81 4.39 9.55
CA GLU A 37 0.41 4.81 9.45
C GLU A 37 -0.50 3.73 8.82
N MET A 38 0.01 2.99 7.82
CA MET A 38 -0.74 1.91 7.17
C MET A 38 -1.02 0.75 8.12
N ALA A 39 -0.03 0.35 8.93
CA ALA A 39 -0.24 -0.68 9.96
C ALA A 39 -1.27 -0.25 11.00
N THR A 40 -1.24 1.03 11.41
CA THR A 40 -2.24 1.60 12.32
C THR A 40 -3.64 1.53 11.70
N HIS A 41 -3.82 2.01 10.47
CA HIS A 41 -5.13 1.99 9.79
C HIS A 41 -5.71 0.57 9.64
N LEU A 42 -4.88 -0.41 9.27
CA LEU A 42 -5.31 -1.81 9.17
C LEU A 42 -5.73 -2.40 10.53
N GLN A 43 -5.03 -2.08 11.62
CA GLN A 43 -5.37 -2.54 12.97
C GLN A 43 -6.71 -1.98 13.51
N TRP A 44 -7.19 -0.84 12.99
CA TRP A 44 -8.50 -0.28 13.35
C TRP A 44 -9.68 -0.93 12.60
N ILE A 45 -9.44 -1.75 11.58
CA ILE A 45 -10.54 -2.44 10.86
C ILE A 45 -11.16 -3.50 11.80
N PRO A 46 -12.49 -3.49 12.03
CA PRO A 46 -13.16 -4.47 12.87
C PRO A 46 -12.91 -5.92 12.43
N GLY A 47 -12.31 -6.72 13.31
CA GLY A 47 -12.03 -8.13 13.07
C GLY A 47 -10.77 -8.43 12.25
N TYR A 48 -9.94 -7.43 11.92
CA TYR A 48 -8.67 -7.62 11.19
C TYR A 48 -7.72 -8.63 11.87
N ASP A 49 -7.75 -8.69 13.20
CA ASP A 49 -7.08 -9.71 14.01
C ASP A 49 -7.41 -11.14 13.53
N LYS A 50 -8.69 -11.40 13.27
CA LYS A 50 -9.25 -12.72 12.90
C LYS A 50 -9.26 -13.02 11.40
N TRP A 51 -8.87 -12.08 10.54
CA TRP A 51 -8.83 -12.33 9.09
C TRP A 51 -7.86 -13.47 8.75
N MET A 52 -8.33 -14.45 7.99
CA MET A 52 -7.55 -15.64 7.59
C MET A 52 -6.64 -15.33 6.39
N ILE A 53 -5.69 -14.42 6.60
CA ILE A 53 -4.66 -13.99 5.64
C ILE A 53 -3.34 -13.75 6.36
N GLU A 54 -2.23 -13.81 5.63
CA GLU A 54 -0.90 -13.57 6.20
C GLU A 54 -0.58 -12.07 6.26
N LYS A 55 0.07 -11.64 7.35
CA LYS A 55 0.21 -10.21 7.73
C LYS A 55 1.63 -9.95 8.22
N GLU A 56 2.46 -9.36 7.36
CA GLU A 56 3.88 -9.15 7.61
C GLU A 56 4.27 -7.66 7.57
N ALA A 57 5.03 -7.23 8.58
CA ALA A 57 5.61 -5.89 8.63
C ALA A 57 6.86 -5.77 7.73
N LYS A 58 7.52 -6.90 7.48
CA LYS A 58 8.65 -7.06 6.54
C LYS A 58 8.20 -6.88 5.10
N SER A 59 9.13 -6.54 4.20
CA SER A 59 8.85 -6.49 2.76
C SER A 59 8.64 -7.89 2.17
N TYR A 60 7.99 -7.97 1.01
CA TYR A 60 7.84 -9.22 0.25
C TYR A 60 9.18 -9.86 -0.15
N LEU A 61 10.28 -9.10 -0.23
CA LEU A 61 11.61 -9.69 -0.49
C LEU A 61 12.13 -10.49 0.71
N GLU A 62 11.83 -10.06 1.93
CA GLU A 62 12.24 -10.73 3.17
C GLU A 62 11.26 -11.85 3.56
N ALA A 63 9.97 -11.69 3.22
CA ALA A 63 8.93 -12.70 3.46
C ALA A 63 9.00 -13.89 2.48
N PHE A 64 9.62 -13.69 1.30
CA PHE A 64 9.77 -14.69 0.23
C PHE A 64 11.22 -14.77 -0.27
N GLU A 65 12.21 -14.56 0.60
CA GLU A 65 13.64 -14.63 0.27
C GLU A 65 14.02 -15.99 -0.34
N ASP A 66 13.37 -17.06 0.13
CA ASP A 66 13.52 -18.45 -0.31
C ASP A 66 12.98 -18.74 -1.73
N ARG A 67 12.19 -17.82 -2.29
CA ARG A 67 11.42 -18.00 -3.54
C ARG A 67 11.44 -16.74 -4.41
N LYS A 68 12.50 -15.93 -4.33
CA LYS A 68 12.61 -14.63 -5.02
C LYS A 68 12.36 -14.73 -6.54
N GLU A 69 12.80 -15.81 -7.18
CA GLU A 69 12.61 -16.11 -8.60
C GLU A 69 11.16 -16.40 -9.01
N ASN A 70 10.28 -16.62 -8.04
CA ASN A 70 8.85 -16.79 -8.22
C ASN A 70 8.04 -15.50 -8.01
N LEU A 71 8.69 -14.40 -7.58
CA LEU A 71 8.05 -13.09 -7.44
C LEU A 71 7.81 -12.45 -8.82
N VAL A 72 6.56 -12.08 -9.10
CA VAL A 72 6.14 -11.34 -10.31
C VAL A 72 5.41 -10.07 -9.87
N TYR A 73 6.01 -8.91 -10.10
CA TYR A 73 5.38 -7.62 -9.78
C TYR A 73 4.41 -7.19 -10.89
N LEU A 74 3.14 -6.99 -10.54
CA LEU A 74 2.12 -6.51 -11.47
C LEU A 74 2.16 -4.98 -11.55
N THR A 75 2.40 -4.46 -12.76
CA THR A 75 2.45 -3.03 -13.03
C THR A 75 2.06 -2.75 -14.48
N ALA A 76 1.28 -1.69 -14.71
CA ALA A 76 0.81 -1.31 -16.04
C ALA A 76 1.95 -0.87 -16.98
N ASP A 77 3.06 -0.38 -16.41
CA ASP A 77 4.21 0.12 -17.16
C ASP A 77 5.12 -1.00 -17.73
N ALA A 78 4.93 -2.27 -17.33
CA ALA A 78 5.78 -3.38 -17.76
C ALA A 78 5.70 -3.63 -19.27
N GLU A 79 6.80 -4.07 -19.90
CA GLU A 79 6.79 -4.49 -21.30
C GLU A 79 6.04 -5.81 -21.47
N THR A 80 6.42 -6.83 -20.69
CA THR A 80 5.83 -8.19 -20.66
C THR A 80 4.35 -8.17 -20.33
N VAL A 81 3.55 -8.81 -21.19
CA VAL A 81 2.12 -9.07 -20.96
C VAL A 81 1.96 -10.40 -20.22
N LEU A 82 0.98 -10.47 -19.31
CA LEU A 82 0.64 -11.67 -18.55
C LEU A 82 -0.42 -12.51 -19.29
N ASP A 83 -0.01 -13.57 -19.96
CA ASP A 83 -0.92 -14.41 -20.75
C ASP A 83 -1.75 -15.41 -19.92
N ASP A 84 -1.21 -15.93 -18.81
CA ASP A 84 -1.87 -16.87 -17.89
C ASP A 84 -1.35 -16.71 -16.44
N LEU A 85 -2.06 -17.28 -15.47
CA LEU A 85 -1.63 -17.37 -14.06
C LEU A 85 -0.99 -18.72 -13.77
N ASP A 86 0.34 -18.71 -13.67
CA ASP A 86 1.18 -19.80 -13.17
C ASP A 86 1.04 -19.89 -11.65
N MET A 87 0.41 -20.97 -11.18
CA MET A 87 0.14 -21.20 -9.76
C MET A 87 1.39 -21.52 -8.91
N SER A 88 2.57 -21.60 -9.51
CA SER A 88 3.85 -21.64 -8.79
C SER A 88 4.40 -20.24 -8.44
N LYS A 89 3.80 -19.17 -8.99
CA LYS A 89 4.27 -17.78 -8.84
C LYS A 89 3.53 -17.02 -7.74
N ILE A 90 4.22 -16.01 -7.23
CA ILE A 90 3.77 -15.08 -6.21
C ILE A 90 3.60 -13.72 -6.86
N TYR A 91 2.35 -13.36 -7.14
CA TYR A 91 2.00 -12.11 -7.82
C TYR A 91 1.89 -10.96 -6.81
N ILE A 92 2.68 -9.90 -7.00
CA ILE A 92 2.70 -8.73 -6.13
C ILE A 92 1.87 -7.62 -6.78
N ILE A 93 0.81 -7.20 -6.10
CA ILE A 93 0.06 -5.98 -6.44
C ILE A 93 0.64 -4.81 -5.62
N GLY A 94 0.82 -3.64 -6.24
CA GLY A 94 1.27 -2.45 -5.53
C GLY A 94 0.21 -1.96 -4.54
N GLY A 95 0.50 -2.03 -3.25
CA GLY A 95 -0.32 -1.43 -2.20
C GLY A 95 -0.18 0.09 -2.16
N LEU A 96 -0.70 0.79 -3.17
CA LEU A 96 -0.74 2.25 -3.23
C LEU A 96 -2.02 2.78 -3.91
N VAL A 97 -2.42 3.98 -3.51
CA VAL A 97 -3.40 4.81 -4.22
C VAL A 97 -2.72 6.16 -4.49
N ASP A 98 -2.49 6.47 -5.77
CA ASP A 98 -1.78 7.69 -6.19
C ASP A 98 -2.44 8.40 -7.39
N ARG A 99 -3.56 7.86 -7.92
CA ARG A 99 -4.19 8.27 -9.19
C ARG A 99 -3.23 8.28 -10.39
N ASN A 100 -2.26 7.36 -10.45
CA ASN A 100 -1.21 7.29 -11.48
C ASN A 100 -0.34 8.57 -11.59
N ARG A 101 -0.16 9.27 -10.47
CA ARG A 101 0.75 10.41 -10.31
C ARG A 101 2.22 9.98 -10.35
N TRP A 102 2.52 8.73 -9.99
CA TRP A 102 3.88 8.19 -9.89
C TRP A 102 4.14 7.09 -10.94
N LYS A 103 3.91 7.42 -12.22
CA LYS A 103 4.17 6.57 -13.39
C LYS A 103 5.53 5.87 -13.30
N GLY A 104 5.57 4.56 -13.53
CA GLY A 104 6.79 3.76 -13.49
C GLY A 104 7.36 3.45 -12.09
N ILE A 105 6.80 3.95 -10.98
CA ILE A 105 7.38 3.76 -9.64
C ILE A 105 7.46 2.29 -9.23
N THR A 106 6.43 1.50 -9.56
CA THR A 106 6.35 0.07 -9.27
C THR A 106 7.24 -0.76 -10.19
N LEU A 107 7.30 -0.42 -11.48
CA LEU A 107 8.22 -1.03 -12.44
C LEU A 107 9.68 -0.78 -12.03
N LYS A 108 10.04 0.47 -11.73
CA LYS A 108 11.39 0.82 -11.26
C LYS A 108 11.74 0.04 -9.99
N LYS A 109 10.83 -0.05 -9.02
CA LYS A 109 11.04 -0.83 -7.79
C LYS A 109 11.30 -2.31 -8.10
N ALA A 110 10.54 -2.93 -9.01
CA ALA A 110 10.74 -4.33 -9.38
C ALA A 110 12.08 -4.56 -10.11
N VAL A 111 12.45 -3.66 -11.03
CA VAL A 111 13.73 -3.70 -11.77
C VAL A 111 14.93 -3.48 -10.86
N ASP A 112 14.90 -2.45 -9.99
CA ASP A 112 15.96 -2.16 -9.01
C ASP A 112 16.17 -3.33 -8.02
N GLN A 113 15.11 -4.13 -7.77
CA GLN A 113 15.14 -5.31 -6.92
C GLN A 113 15.54 -6.60 -7.65
N GLY A 114 15.57 -6.60 -8.99
CA GLY A 114 15.85 -7.79 -9.80
C GLY A 114 14.81 -8.90 -9.61
N ILE A 115 13.52 -8.56 -9.71
CA ILE A 115 12.39 -9.50 -9.75
C ILE A 115 11.62 -9.36 -11.06
N GLN A 116 10.82 -10.36 -11.41
CA GLN A 116 10.04 -10.35 -12.65
C GLN A 116 8.94 -9.28 -12.60
N CYS A 117 8.51 -8.76 -13.75
CA CYS A 117 7.40 -7.81 -13.85
C CYS A 117 6.53 -8.12 -15.07
N ALA A 118 5.22 -7.88 -14.94
CA ALA A 118 4.24 -8.06 -16.03
C ALA A 118 3.04 -7.12 -15.89
N LYS A 119 2.36 -6.83 -17.00
CA LYS A 119 1.08 -6.12 -17.04
C LYS A 119 -0.07 -7.06 -17.39
N LEU A 120 -1.26 -6.77 -16.86
CA LEU A 120 -2.48 -7.46 -17.29
C LEU A 120 -2.79 -7.15 -18.77
N PRO A 121 -3.33 -8.09 -19.56
CA PRO A 121 -3.58 -7.94 -21.00
C PRO A 121 -4.76 -7.03 -21.36
N ILE A 122 -5.06 -6.01 -20.55
CA ILE A 122 -6.27 -5.14 -20.65
C ILE A 122 -6.45 -4.60 -22.07
N GLY A 123 -5.39 -4.05 -22.67
CA GLY A 123 -5.43 -3.44 -24.00
C GLY A 123 -5.75 -4.41 -25.16
N ASN A 124 -5.66 -5.72 -24.94
CA ASN A 124 -6.03 -6.73 -25.94
C ASN A 124 -7.55 -6.93 -26.03
N TYR A 125 -8.30 -6.54 -24.98
CA TYR A 125 -9.74 -6.79 -24.86
C TYR A 125 -10.58 -5.53 -24.60
N LEU A 126 -9.97 -4.45 -24.09
CA LEU A 126 -10.64 -3.19 -23.76
C LEU A 126 -9.84 -1.99 -24.28
N LYS A 127 -10.45 -1.27 -25.23
CA LYS A 127 -10.19 0.15 -25.41
C LYS A 127 -10.81 0.88 -24.21
N MET A 128 -9.99 1.33 -23.27
CA MET A 128 -10.46 2.15 -22.14
C MET A 128 -10.70 3.59 -22.62
N SER A 129 -11.72 4.26 -22.07
CA SER A 129 -11.93 5.70 -22.30
C SER A 129 -10.98 6.58 -21.47
N SER A 130 -10.44 6.03 -20.37
CA SER A 130 -9.47 6.67 -19.48
C SER A 130 -8.26 5.76 -19.23
N SER A 131 -7.52 5.97 -18.13
CA SER A 131 -6.29 5.22 -17.84
C SER A 131 -6.51 3.70 -17.75
N GLN A 132 -5.54 2.93 -18.25
CA GLN A 132 -5.47 1.47 -18.05
C GLN A 132 -4.89 1.07 -16.67
N VAL A 133 -4.51 2.04 -15.82
CA VAL A 133 -4.15 1.77 -14.42
C VAL A 133 -5.41 1.53 -13.60
N LEU A 134 -5.50 0.35 -13.00
CA LEU A 134 -6.63 -0.11 -12.18
C LEU A 134 -6.31 0.01 -10.68
N THR A 135 -7.33 0.01 -9.84
CA THR A 135 -7.19 0.03 -8.37
C THR A 135 -6.72 -1.34 -7.83
N VAL A 136 -6.24 -1.38 -6.59
CA VAL A 136 -5.69 -2.61 -5.96
C VAL A 136 -6.74 -3.72 -5.92
N ASN A 137 -7.98 -3.37 -5.55
CA ASN A 137 -9.09 -4.32 -5.52
C ASN A 137 -9.50 -4.80 -6.91
N GLN A 138 -9.47 -3.95 -7.93
CA GLN A 138 -9.79 -4.34 -9.31
C GLN A 138 -8.76 -5.34 -9.86
N VAL A 139 -7.46 -5.09 -9.67
CA VAL A 139 -6.41 -6.03 -10.09
C VAL A 139 -6.59 -7.38 -9.39
N PHE A 140 -6.82 -7.38 -8.08
CA PHE A 140 -7.01 -8.60 -7.29
C PHE A 140 -8.26 -9.39 -7.70
N GLU A 141 -9.39 -8.72 -7.90
CA GLU A 141 -10.64 -9.37 -8.31
C GLU A 141 -10.57 -9.91 -9.74
N ILE A 142 -9.92 -9.20 -10.66
CA ILE A 142 -9.66 -9.69 -12.03
C ILE A 142 -8.82 -10.98 -11.99
N MET A 143 -7.80 -11.05 -11.11
CA MET A 143 -7.00 -12.26 -10.93
C MET A 143 -7.83 -13.43 -10.39
N LEU A 144 -8.61 -13.22 -9.31
CA LEU A 144 -9.52 -14.25 -8.80
C LEU A 144 -10.49 -14.73 -9.88
N LYS A 145 -11.09 -13.80 -10.62
CA LYS A 145 -12.04 -14.16 -11.69
C LYS A 145 -11.36 -14.93 -12.82
N PHE A 146 -10.12 -14.58 -13.16
CA PHE A 146 -9.35 -15.33 -14.16
C PHE A 146 -8.93 -16.73 -13.70
N VAL A 147 -8.69 -16.94 -12.40
CA VAL A 147 -8.53 -18.32 -11.86
C VAL A 147 -9.79 -19.15 -12.09
N GLU A 148 -10.98 -18.56 -11.92
CA GLU A 148 -12.27 -19.23 -12.13
C GLU A 148 -12.65 -19.43 -13.61
N THR A 149 -12.36 -18.47 -14.49
CA THR A 149 -12.80 -18.48 -15.90
C THR A 149 -11.76 -18.99 -16.89
N ARG A 150 -10.47 -18.77 -16.61
CA ARG A 150 -9.35 -18.82 -17.57
C ARG A 150 -9.59 -18.02 -18.87
N ASP A 151 -10.43 -16.99 -18.81
CA ASP A 151 -10.62 -16.00 -19.88
C ASP A 151 -10.51 -14.57 -19.33
N TRP A 152 -9.49 -13.86 -19.82
CA TRP A 152 -9.24 -12.47 -19.48
C TRP A 152 -10.38 -11.54 -19.89
N LYS A 153 -11.04 -11.78 -21.03
CA LYS A 153 -12.15 -10.94 -21.51
C LYS A 153 -13.29 -10.96 -20.50
N THR A 154 -13.73 -12.15 -20.09
CA THR A 154 -14.77 -12.32 -19.06
C THR A 154 -14.36 -11.69 -17.73
N SER A 155 -13.12 -11.86 -17.28
CA SER A 155 -12.65 -11.26 -16.02
C SER A 155 -12.64 -9.72 -16.05
N PHE A 156 -12.16 -9.12 -17.14
CA PHE A 156 -12.23 -7.66 -17.33
C PHE A 156 -13.68 -7.16 -17.44
N PHE A 157 -14.55 -7.91 -18.15
CA PHE A 157 -15.97 -7.56 -18.32
C PHE A 157 -16.83 -7.85 -17.07
N HIS A 158 -16.30 -8.56 -16.08
CA HIS A 158 -16.91 -8.69 -14.75
C HIS A 158 -16.59 -7.46 -13.89
N VAL A 159 -15.31 -7.09 -13.78
CA VAL A 159 -14.81 -6.15 -12.76
C VAL A 159 -14.78 -4.69 -13.22
N ILE A 160 -14.50 -4.41 -14.50
CA ILE A 160 -14.34 -3.03 -14.99
C ILE A 160 -15.73 -2.49 -15.40
N PRO A 161 -16.29 -1.44 -14.76
CA PRO A 161 -17.65 -0.97 -15.06
C PRO A 161 -17.83 -0.53 -16.51
N GLN A 162 -19.02 -0.73 -17.07
CA GLN A 162 -19.31 -0.44 -18.48
C GLN A 162 -18.97 1.02 -18.88
N ARG A 163 -19.15 2.00 -17.97
CA ARG A 163 -18.79 3.41 -18.19
C ARG A 163 -17.29 3.68 -18.49
N LYS A 164 -16.39 2.76 -18.12
CA LYS A 164 -14.94 2.86 -18.39
C LYS A 164 -14.50 2.07 -19.63
N ARG A 165 -15.39 1.23 -20.19
CA ARG A 165 -15.19 0.53 -21.45
C ARG A 165 -15.55 1.50 -22.58
N GLY A 166 -14.58 1.89 -23.40
CA GLY A 166 -14.84 2.65 -24.61
C GLY A 166 -15.61 1.82 -25.63
N GLU A 167 -16.07 2.46 -26.71
CA GLU A 167 -16.82 1.83 -27.80
C GLU A 167 -15.94 0.84 -28.57
N ALA A 168 -15.83 -0.39 -28.05
CA ALA A 168 -15.43 -1.55 -28.81
C ALA A 168 -16.57 -1.88 -29.79
N GLU A 169 -16.29 -1.84 -31.09
CA GLU A 169 -17.27 -2.04 -32.16
C GLU A 169 -18.03 -3.36 -31.98
N ALA A 170 -19.30 -3.37 -32.39
CA ALA A 170 -20.22 -4.50 -32.25
C ALA A 170 -19.86 -5.68 -33.18
N GLY A 171 -18.73 -6.34 -32.91
CA GLY A 171 -18.36 -7.62 -33.49
C GLY A 171 -19.37 -8.68 -33.07
N ASN A 172 -20.08 -9.22 -34.07
CA ASN A 172 -21.20 -10.15 -33.89
C ASN A 172 -20.77 -11.48 -33.23
N ASP A 173 -20.98 -11.60 -31.93
CA ASP A 173 -21.16 -12.87 -31.21
C ASP A 173 -22.31 -12.69 -30.19
N GLY A 174 -23.52 -13.06 -30.61
CA GLY A 174 -24.73 -12.86 -29.83
C GLY A 174 -24.93 -13.91 -28.75
N VAL A 175 -24.46 -13.63 -27.53
CA VAL A 175 -24.92 -14.32 -26.31
C VAL A 175 -25.67 -13.32 -25.44
N ASP A 176 -26.99 -13.28 -25.62
CA ASP A 176 -27.91 -12.51 -24.76
C ASP A 176 -28.03 -13.18 -23.39
N ILE A 177 -27.19 -12.76 -22.44
CA ILE A 177 -27.35 -13.10 -21.02
C ILE A 177 -28.43 -12.19 -20.43
N SER A 178 -29.67 -12.50 -20.80
CA SER A 178 -30.86 -11.86 -20.23
C SER A 178 -30.95 -12.15 -18.73
N MET A 179 -30.88 -11.10 -17.91
CA MET A 179 -31.12 -11.18 -16.46
C MET A 179 -32.60 -11.47 -16.18
N ASN A 180 -32.97 -12.75 -16.23
CA ASN A 180 -34.28 -13.20 -15.80
C ASN A 180 -34.32 -13.28 -14.26
N ASN A 181 -35.19 -12.47 -13.65
CA ASN A 181 -35.59 -12.66 -12.26
C ASN A 181 -36.19 -14.06 -12.07
N VAL A 182 -35.90 -14.69 -10.94
CA VAL A 182 -36.58 -15.92 -10.50
C VAL A 182 -37.13 -15.66 -9.10
N ASP A 183 -38.43 -15.42 -9.02
CA ASP A 183 -39.11 -15.12 -7.76
C ASP A 183 -39.33 -16.37 -6.89
N ALA A 184 -39.23 -16.15 -5.58
CA ALA A 184 -39.91 -16.85 -4.49
C ALA A 184 -39.85 -18.40 -4.43
N ALA A 185 -38.97 -18.90 -3.56
CA ALA A 185 -39.29 -19.97 -2.62
C ALA A 185 -38.87 -19.54 -1.21
N GLU A 186 -39.73 -19.72 -0.21
CA GLU A 186 -39.54 -19.15 1.14
C GLU A 186 -38.56 -19.97 2.00
N GLY A 187 -37.66 -19.31 2.74
CA GLY A 187 -36.86 -19.98 3.77
C GLY A 187 -35.66 -19.20 4.35
N ALA A 188 -35.81 -18.72 5.59
CA ALA A 188 -34.75 -18.38 6.55
C ALA A 188 -33.72 -17.24 6.27
N GLU A 189 -33.80 -16.21 7.12
CA GLU A 189 -32.66 -15.61 7.85
C GLU A 189 -31.56 -14.81 7.09
N ASN A 190 -32.00 -13.65 6.58
CA ASN A 190 -31.41 -12.34 6.89
C ASN A 190 -29.86 -12.23 6.96
N GLN A 191 -29.19 -12.20 5.80
CA GLN A 191 -27.88 -11.55 5.65
C GLN A 191 -28.04 -10.20 4.94
N GLY A 192 -27.43 -9.15 5.48
CA GLY A 192 -27.51 -7.80 4.92
C GLY A 192 -26.69 -7.67 3.64
N ASP A 193 -27.32 -7.16 2.57
CA ASP A 193 -26.68 -6.84 1.30
C ASP A 193 -25.71 -5.65 1.45
N LEU A 194 -24.48 -5.98 1.84
CA LEU A 194 -23.37 -5.03 2.00
C LEU A 194 -22.70 -4.65 0.67
N THR A 195 -23.16 -5.18 -0.47
CA THR A 195 -22.54 -4.85 -1.78
C THR A 195 -22.83 -3.42 -2.20
N LYS A 196 -24.02 -2.91 -1.88
CA LYS A 196 -24.49 -1.56 -2.26
C LYS A 196 -23.93 -0.41 -1.42
N VAL A 197 -23.15 -0.69 -0.38
CA VAL A 197 -22.64 0.32 0.57
C VAL A 197 -21.29 0.90 0.13
N PHE A 198 -20.68 0.40 -0.95
CA PHE A 198 -19.34 0.80 -1.40
C PHE A 198 -19.27 1.40 -2.82
N ASP A 199 -20.37 1.41 -3.58
CA ASP A 199 -20.41 1.98 -4.95
C ASP A 199 -20.67 3.50 -4.98
N GLU A 200 -21.16 4.11 -3.89
CA GLU A 200 -21.59 5.53 -3.88
C GLU A 200 -20.48 6.54 -3.52
N ASP A 201 -19.32 6.10 -3.00
CA ASP A 201 -18.23 6.97 -2.48
C ASP A 201 -16.92 6.91 -3.30
N VAL A 202 -16.97 6.55 -4.59
CA VAL A 202 -15.79 6.55 -5.49
C VAL A 202 -16.04 7.34 -6.79
N ASP A 203 -16.59 8.53 -6.63
CA ASP A 203 -16.46 9.61 -7.63
C ASP A 203 -15.05 10.24 -7.52
N ASP A 204 -14.06 9.44 -7.94
CA ASP A 204 -12.70 9.90 -8.20
C ASP A 204 -12.69 10.61 -9.57
N ASP A 205 -13.25 11.83 -9.59
CA ASP A 205 -13.31 12.70 -10.76
C ASP A 205 -11.91 12.99 -11.33
N ASP A 206 -11.81 13.03 -12.66
CA ASP A 206 -10.59 13.39 -13.42
C ASP A 206 -10.30 14.92 -13.34
N VAL A 207 -10.16 15.44 -12.11
CA VAL A 207 -9.62 16.78 -11.86
C VAL A 207 -8.13 16.75 -12.18
N VAL A 208 -7.77 17.25 -13.36
CA VAL A 208 -6.40 17.65 -13.68
C VAL A 208 -5.94 18.75 -12.72
N ASP A 209 -4.98 18.44 -11.86
CA ASP A 209 -4.23 19.43 -11.07
C ASP A 209 -3.48 20.36 -12.05
N GLU A 210 -4.03 21.53 -12.38
CA GLU A 210 -3.28 22.58 -13.06
C GLU A 210 -2.23 23.18 -12.10
N GLU A 211 -0.98 23.23 -12.54
CA GLU A 211 0.14 23.74 -11.72
C GLU A 211 0.01 25.25 -11.48
N LEU A 212 -0.41 25.63 -10.26
CA LEU A 212 -0.31 27.02 -9.81
C LEU A 212 1.16 27.38 -9.56
N GLN A 213 1.65 28.37 -10.31
CA GLN A 213 3.00 28.91 -10.18
C GLN A 213 3.11 29.76 -8.92
N GLU A 214 4.14 29.52 -8.09
CA GLU A 214 4.43 30.33 -6.91
C GLU A 214 5.15 31.63 -7.32
N GLU A 215 4.51 32.79 -7.13
CA GLU A 215 5.18 34.10 -7.18
C GLU A 215 5.50 34.61 -5.76
N ASP A 216 6.79 34.68 -5.45
CA ASP A 216 7.33 35.17 -4.17
C ASP A 216 7.02 36.68 -3.95
N THR A 217 6.31 37.02 -2.86
CA THR A 217 6.30 38.40 -2.32
C THR A 217 6.29 38.43 -0.79
N ASP A 218 7.43 38.81 -0.19
CA ASP A 218 7.53 39.13 1.24
C ASP A 218 6.78 40.43 1.56
N MET A 219 5.92 40.41 2.58
CA MET A 219 5.68 41.62 3.37
C MET A 219 5.41 41.35 4.86
N ALA A 220 6.49 41.21 5.63
CA ALA A 220 6.43 41.37 7.08
C ALA A 220 5.86 42.75 7.52
N LYS A 221 5.30 42.79 8.74
CA LYS A 221 4.80 43.96 9.54
C LYS A 221 3.31 44.34 9.39
N LYS A 222 2.45 43.71 10.21
CA LYS A 222 1.59 44.46 11.17
C LYS A 222 1.01 43.59 12.30
N LYS A 223 1.66 43.62 13.47
CA LYS A 223 1.07 43.21 14.76
C LYS A 223 1.18 44.35 15.78
N GLN A 224 0.36 45.38 15.61
CA GLN A 224 0.03 46.32 16.70
C GLN A 224 -1.19 47.18 16.36
N CYS A 225 -2.16 47.19 17.28
CA CYS A 225 -2.74 48.41 17.85
C CYS A 225 -3.55 48.01 19.09
N ILE A 226 -3.25 48.63 20.23
CA ILE A 226 -3.97 48.48 21.50
C ILE A 226 -4.97 49.64 21.61
N ARG A 227 -6.04 49.47 22.38
CA ARG A 227 -6.73 50.61 23.01
C ARG A 227 -6.95 50.32 24.51
N HIS A 228 -6.69 51.33 25.33
CA HIS A 228 -6.97 51.34 26.78
C HIS A 228 -8.51 51.43 27.01
N GLU A 229 -9.12 51.45 28.21
CA GLU A 229 -8.84 52.18 29.46
C GLU A 229 -9.60 51.54 30.65
N ASN A 230 -9.23 51.62 31.93
CA ASN A 230 -8.00 52.02 32.68
C ASN A 230 -8.11 51.42 34.12
N GLY A 231 -7.06 51.47 34.96
CA GLY A 231 -7.13 51.10 36.39
C GLY A 231 -5.83 51.28 37.18
N GLU A 232 -5.92 51.91 38.35
CA GLU A 232 -4.81 52.20 39.31
C GLU A 232 -4.61 50.99 40.28
N ALA A 233 -3.56 50.87 41.12
CA ALA A 233 -2.65 51.87 41.70
C ALA A 233 -1.22 51.32 42.01
N GLU A 234 -0.48 52.03 42.86
CA GLU A 234 0.97 51.97 43.10
C GLU A 234 1.42 50.94 44.18
N ASP A 235 2.66 50.42 44.10
CA ASP A 235 3.79 50.82 44.99
C ASP A 235 5.13 50.16 44.54
N ALA A 236 6.26 50.68 45.01
CA ALA A 236 7.61 50.10 44.93
C ALA A 236 7.86 49.10 46.09
N SER A 237 9.00 48.44 46.34
CA SER A 237 10.40 48.87 46.19
C SER A 237 11.41 47.72 46.46
N THR A 238 12.71 48.03 46.31
CA THR A 238 13.90 47.34 46.90
C THR A 238 14.33 45.93 46.41
N ARG A 239 15.48 45.93 45.69
CA ARG A 239 16.56 44.91 45.70
C ARG A 239 17.59 45.30 46.81
N PRO A 240 18.53 44.46 47.32
CA PRO A 240 19.41 43.48 46.63
C PRO A 240 19.56 42.10 47.34
N ALA A 241 20.19 41.05 46.77
CA ALA A 241 21.60 40.59 46.87
C ALA A 241 22.16 40.42 48.32
N GLU A 242 23.07 39.50 48.68
CA GLU A 242 24.11 38.74 47.93
C GLU A 242 24.22 37.26 48.42
N ASP A 243 24.66 36.29 47.58
CA ASP A 243 25.96 35.56 47.59
C ASP A 243 26.22 34.50 48.70
N HIS A 244 26.53 33.25 48.29
CA HIS A 244 27.77 32.53 48.64
C HIS A 244 27.90 31.17 47.94
N SER A 245 29.14 30.75 47.66
CA SER A 245 29.51 29.47 47.02
C SER A 245 30.34 28.54 47.96
N PRO A 246 31.38 27.78 47.54
CA PRO A 246 31.23 26.33 47.35
C PRO A 246 32.25 25.43 48.10
N GLY A 247 32.09 24.10 47.97
CA GLY A 247 33.14 23.07 48.20
C GLY A 247 32.79 21.77 47.46
N ALA A 248 33.66 20.97 46.83
CA ALA A 248 35.09 20.63 47.03
C ALA A 248 35.33 19.62 48.18
N ALA A 249 36.12 18.54 48.05
CA ALA A 249 36.79 17.89 46.89
C ALA A 249 37.32 16.47 47.28
N ALA A 250 38.06 15.81 46.35
CA ALA A 250 39.05 14.73 46.60
C ALA A 250 38.49 13.29 46.92
N GLU A 251 39.19 12.16 46.70
CA GLU A 251 40.54 11.91 46.10
C GLU A 251 40.75 10.47 45.54
N THR A 252 41.71 10.31 44.61
CA THR A 252 42.53 9.12 44.19
C THR A 252 42.04 7.65 44.34
N THR A 253 42.25 6.76 43.35
CA THR A 253 43.56 6.07 43.12
C THR A 253 43.61 5.23 41.81
N THR A 254 44.83 4.91 41.34
CA THR A 254 45.23 3.95 40.26
C THR A 254 46.49 3.17 40.73
N PRO A 255 47.16 2.23 40.00
CA PRO A 255 47.00 1.66 38.63
C PRO A 255 46.75 0.11 38.68
N THR A 256 47.21 -0.88 37.87
CA THR A 256 48.29 -1.01 36.83
C THR A 256 48.14 -2.29 35.95
N GLY A 257 48.51 -2.22 34.66
CA GLY A 257 48.90 -3.36 33.79
C GLY A 257 47.76 -4.26 33.22
N GLY A 258 47.93 -5.01 32.12
CA GLY A 258 49.04 -5.06 31.15
C GLY A 258 48.96 -6.24 30.14
N ALA A 259 49.64 -6.13 29.00
CA ALA A 259 50.02 -7.18 28.03
C ALA A 259 48.94 -7.91 27.16
N LEU A 260 48.98 -7.63 25.85
CA LEU A 260 49.02 -8.66 24.77
C LEU A 260 50.45 -9.27 24.71
N PRO A 261 50.76 -10.42 24.05
CA PRO A 261 50.35 -10.73 22.67
C PRO A 261 50.25 -12.24 22.25
N GLN A 262 50.04 -12.46 20.93
CA GLN A 262 50.33 -13.68 20.12
C GLN A 262 49.62 -15.01 20.52
N ALA A 263 48.96 -15.76 19.64
CA ALA A 263 49.23 -16.22 18.25
C ALA A 263 50.20 -17.41 18.16
N GLU A 264 49.66 -18.57 17.79
CA GLU A 264 50.42 -19.76 17.40
C GLU A 264 49.77 -20.43 16.18
N GLN A 265 50.57 -21.10 15.36
CA GLN A 265 50.16 -21.81 14.14
C GLN A 265 50.27 -23.33 14.32
N SER A 266 49.93 -24.06 13.24
CA SER A 266 50.18 -25.50 13.00
C SER A 266 49.03 -26.45 13.42
N LYS A 267 48.84 -27.61 12.77
CA LYS A 267 49.72 -28.26 11.77
C LYS A 267 48.97 -29.06 10.69
N GLU A 268 49.73 -29.53 9.69
CA GLU A 268 49.25 -30.33 8.56
C GLU A 268 48.73 -31.73 8.95
N SER A 269 47.87 -32.31 8.09
CA SER A 269 47.88 -33.77 7.85
C SER A 269 47.41 -34.07 6.43
N ASN A 270 48.24 -34.75 5.63
CA ASN A 270 47.90 -35.22 4.29
C ASN A 270 46.89 -36.38 4.34
N GLY A 271 46.10 -36.52 3.28
CA GLY A 271 45.39 -37.74 2.90
C GLY A 271 45.21 -37.73 1.39
N ALA A 272 45.68 -38.77 0.71
CA ALA A 272 45.64 -38.93 -0.75
C ALA A 272 45.30 -40.37 -1.10
N ASP A 273 44.76 -40.56 -2.31
CA ASP A 273 44.37 -41.83 -2.95
C ASP A 273 43.24 -42.59 -2.19
N ASP A 274 42.35 -43.35 -2.82
CA ASP A 274 42.32 -43.95 -4.18
C ASP A 274 40.89 -43.83 -4.78
#